data_AF-A0A8T5FZ49-F1
#
_entry.id   AF-A0A8T5FZ49-F1
#
_cell.length_a   1.000
_cell.length_b   1.000
_cell.length_c   1.000
_cell.angle_alpha   90.00
_cell.angle_beta   90.00
_cell.angle_gamma   90.00
#
_symmetry.space_group_name_H-M   'P 1'
#
loop_
_entity.id
_entity.type
_entity.pdbx_description
1 polymer ?
#
loop_
_entity_poly.entity_id
_entity_poly.type
_entity_poly.pdbx_seq_one_letter_code
_entity_poly.pdbx_strand_id
1 'polypeptide(L)'
;MTESIIPKRRLITEKNNLIEITAWKINKSINYPEGIKYSFTFVHDEKRTIAFDNYNNEGHHMHFLNKKEKYKFVSLEKTMEIFFNKVEEFENNLNDK
;
A
#
# COMPACT_ATOMS: atom_id res chain seq x y z
N MET A 1 3.56 22.47 3.17
CA MET A 1 2.38 22.25 2.29
C MET A 1 2.39 20.77 1.89
N THR A 2 1.23 20.12 1.90
CA THR A 2 1.05 18.74 1.41
C THR A 2 0.58 18.79 -0.04
N GLU A 3 1.33 18.17 -0.94
CA GLU A 3 0.99 18.08 -2.36
C GLU A 3 0.60 16.63 -2.69
N SER A 4 -0.52 16.43 -3.38
CA SER A 4 -0.95 15.09 -3.76
C SER A 4 -0.09 14.57 -4.91
N ILE A 5 0.60 13.45 -4.70
CA ILE A 5 1.31 12.72 -5.76
C ILE A 5 0.32 11.78 -6.45
N ILE A 6 -0.41 11.00 -5.65
CA ILE A 6 -1.49 10.12 -6.11
C ILE A 6 -2.75 10.55 -5.34
N PRO A 7 -3.73 11.21 -6.00
CA PRO A 7 -4.99 11.53 -5.34
C PRO A 7 -5.65 10.24 -4.88
N LYS A 8 -6.51 10.31 -3.86
CA LYS A 8 -7.20 9.11 -3.38
C LYS A 8 -7.99 8.47 -4.51
N ARG A 9 -7.63 7.24 -4.87
CA ARG A 9 -8.33 6.42 -5.86
C ARG A 9 -8.87 5.16 -5.22
N ARG A 10 -10.04 4.74 -5.68
CA ARG A 10 -10.68 3.46 -5.37
C ARG A 10 -10.83 2.70 -6.68
N LEU A 11 -10.43 1.44 -6.68
CA LEU A 11 -10.55 0.54 -7.82
C LEU A 11 -11.22 -0.74 -7.33
N ILE A 12 -12.11 -1.29 -8.15
CA ILE A 12 -12.68 -2.63 -7.92
C ILE A 12 -11.98 -3.57 -8.89
N THR A 13 -11.43 -4.68 -8.36
CA THR A 13 -10.80 -5.71 -9.20
C THR A 13 -11.86 -6.53 -9.92
N GLU A 14 -11.45 -7.32 -10.91
CA GLU A 14 -12.35 -8.25 -11.62
C GLU A 14 -12.99 -9.28 -10.68
N LYS A 15 -12.35 -9.56 -9.54
CA LYS A 15 -12.85 -10.46 -8.49
C LYS A 15 -13.68 -9.74 -7.42
N ASN A 16 -14.14 -8.52 -7.71
CA ASN A 16 -14.96 -7.70 -6.82
C ASN A 16 -14.29 -7.33 -5.48
N ASN A 17 -12.95 -7.28 -5.45
CA ASN A 17 -12.19 -6.80 -4.30
C ASN A 17 -11.89 -5.31 -4.42
N LEU A 18 -11.66 -4.62 -3.29
CA LEU A 18 -11.40 -3.19 -3.28
C LEU A 18 -9.89 -2.90 -3.16
N ILE A 19 -9.39 -2.03 -4.02
CA ILE A 19 -8.08 -1.39 -3.88
C ILE A 19 -8.27 0.10 -3.59
N GLU A 20 -7.61 0.60 -2.55
CA GLU A 20 -7.46 2.03 -2.28
C GLU A 20 -5.99 2.44 -2.36
N ILE A 21 -5.67 3.47 -3.16
CA ILE A 21 -4.32 4.01 -3.28
C ILE A 21 -4.31 5.52 -3.11
N THR A 22 -3.30 6.03 -2.41
CA THR A 22 -3.04 7.46 -2.28
C THR A 22 -1.61 7.73 -1.83
N ALA A 23 -1.04 8.86 -2.25
CA ALA A 23 0.30 9.29 -1.88
C ALA A 23 0.41 10.81 -1.89
N TRP A 24 1.23 11.32 -0.98
CA TRP A 24 1.45 12.74 -0.76
C TRP A 24 2.93 13.04 -0.62
N LYS A 25 3.34 14.18 -1.16
CA LYS A 25 4.60 14.83 -0.84
C LYS A 25 4.42 15.60 0.46
N ILE A 26 5.33 15.37 1.39
CA ILE A 26 5.35 16.00 2.70
C ILE A 26 6.74 16.59 2.98
N ASN A 27 6.82 17.44 4.00
CA ASN A 27 8.12 17.93 4.45
C ASN A 27 8.96 16.75 4.95
N LYS A 28 10.24 16.72 4.57
CA LYS A 28 11.19 15.76 5.11
C LYS A 28 11.30 15.95 6.63
N SER A 29 11.36 14.84 7.33
CA SER A 29 11.56 14.79 8.79
C SER A 29 12.28 13.50 9.15
N ILE A 30 12.70 13.37 10.41
CA ILE A 30 13.31 12.13 10.90
C ILE A 30 12.43 10.89 10.67
N ASN A 31 11.10 11.08 10.68
CA ASN A 31 10.11 10.03 10.48
C ASN A 31 9.76 9.79 9.00
N TYR A 32 10.08 10.76 8.15
CA TYR A 32 9.80 10.76 6.71
C TYR A 32 11.01 11.29 5.94
N PRO A 33 12.16 10.58 5.94
CA PRO A 33 13.39 11.07 5.33
C PRO A 33 13.25 11.28 3.81
N GLU A 34 12.35 10.55 3.17
CA GLU A 34 12.05 10.64 1.74
C GLU A 34 11.11 11.81 1.41
N GLY A 35 10.43 12.39 2.42
CA GLY A 35 9.43 13.43 2.21
C GLY A 35 8.17 12.91 1.48
N ILE A 36 7.85 11.63 1.68
CA ILE A 36 6.71 10.95 1.06
C ILE A 36 5.88 10.29 2.14
N LYS A 37 4.56 10.41 2.05
CA LYS A 37 3.58 9.61 2.78
C LYS A 37 2.71 8.87 1.78
N TYR A 38 2.36 7.62 2.04
CA TYR A 38 1.47 6.87 1.16
C TYR A 38 0.65 5.84 1.93
N SER A 39 -0.42 5.39 1.29
CA SER A 39 -1.25 4.29 1.75
C SER A 39 -1.79 3.54 0.54
N PHE A 40 -1.35 2.29 0.37
CA PHE A 40 -1.86 1.35 -0.62
C PHE A 40 -2.51 0.21 0.14
N THR A 41 -3.79 -0.05 -0.13
CA THR A 41 -4.58 -1.01 0.63
C THR A 41 -5.41 -1.86 -0.32
N PHE A 42 -5.41 -3.16 -0.08
CA PHE A 42 -6.28 -4.15 -0.72
C PHE A 42 -7.17 -4.79 0.33
N VAL A 43 -8.46 -4.84 0.03
CA VAL A 43 -9.52 -5.37 0.87
C VAL A 43 -10.19 -6.53 0.14
N HIS A 44 -10.19 -7.68 0.79
CA HIS A 44 -10.86 -8.89 0.34
C HIS A 44 -11.80 -9.37 1.44
N ASP A 45 -13.04 -9.73 1.09
CA ASP A 45 -14.09 -10.12 2.05
C ASP A 45 -14.22 -9.13 3.22
N GLU A 46 -14.29 -7.84 2.89
CA GLU A 46 -14.40 -6.73 3.85
C GLU A 46 -13.23 -6.60 4.84
N LYS A 47 -12.16 -7.38 4.67
CA LYS A 47 -10.97 -7.37 5.52
C LYS A 47 -9.79 -6.76 4.79
N ARG A 48 -9.04 -5.91 5.49
CA ARG A 48 -7.74 -5.41 5.02
C ARG A 48 -6.77 -6.59 4.95
N THR A 49 -6.39 -6.97 3.74
CA THR A 49 -5.61 -8.19 3.47
C THR A 49 -4.18 -7.86 3.11
N ILE A 50 -3.95 -6.85 2.28
CA ILE A 50 -2.60 -6.41 1.91
C ILE A 50 -2.55 -4.90 2.06
N ALA A 51 -1.48 -4.37 2.64
CA ALA A 51 -1.25 -2.95 2.58
C ALA A 51 0.21 -2.57 2.66
N PHE A 52 0.55 -1.43 2.08
CA PHE A 52 1.85 -0.79 2.22
C PHE A 52 1.61 0.65 2.67
N ASP A 53 2.22 1.04 3.77
CA ASP A 53 2.14 2.40 4.28
C ASP A 53 3.38 2.75 5.13
N ASN A 54 3.50 4.01 5.50
CA ASN A 54 4.56 4.50 6.38
C ASN A 54 4.00 5.35 7.53
N TYR A 55 2.89 4.90 8.12
CA TYR A 55 2.22 5.61 9.20
C TYR A 55 3.01 5.56 10.53
N ASN A 56 2.75 6.52 11.43
CA ASN A 56 3.15 6.50 12.85
C ASN A 56 4.66 6.43 13.20
N ASN A 57 5.55 6.99 12.37
CA ASN A 57 6.99 7.01 12.65
C ASN A 57 7.65 5.62 12.72
N GLU A 58 6.95 4.57 12.28
CA GLU A 58 7.48 3.20 12.27
C GLU A 58 8.30 2.91 11.01
N GLY A 59 8.39 3.91 10.11
CA GLY A 59 8.94 3.77 8.79
C GLY A 59 8.03 2.97 7.87
N HIS A 60 8.59 2.61 6.72
CA HIS A 60 7.88 1.86 5.69
C HIS A 60 7.61 0.43 6.15
N HIS A 61 6.37 -0.02 5.98
CA HIS A 61 5.98 -1.37 6.34
C HIS A 61 4.90 -1.90 5.42
N MET A 62 4.81 -3.22 5.41
CA MET A 62 3.79 -3.98 4.72
C MET A 62 2.94 -4.72 5.75
N HIS A 63 1.64 -4.73 5.53
CA HIS A 63 0.70 -5.62 6.20
C HIS A 63 0.31 -6.73 5.22
N PHE A 64 0.36 -7.96 5.71
CA PHE A 64 -0.20 -9.13 5.03
C PHE A 64 -1.05 -9.91 6.03
N LEU A 65 -2.37 -9.89 5.84
CA LEU A 65 -3.37 -10.35 6.80
C LEU A 65 -3.11 -9.71 8.18
N ASN A 66 -2.78 -10.52 9.18
CA ASN A 66 -2.54 -10.08 10.56
C ASN A 66 -1.04 -9.87 10.86
N LYS A 67 -0.17 -9.94 9.84
CA LYS A 67 1.28 -9.78 10.00
C LYS A 67 1.72 -8.43 9.48
N LYS A 68 2.57 -7.77 10.26
CA LYS A 68 3.23 -6.52 9.91
C LYS A 68 4.73 -6.75 9.81
N GLU A 69 5.33 -6.32 8.72
CA GLU A 69 6.75 -6.48 8.45
C GLU A 69 7.36 -5.17 7.98
N LYS A 70 8.63 -4.92 8.35
CA LYS A 70 9.37 -3.77 7.83
C LYS A 70 9.55 -3.93 6.32
N TYR A 71 9.32 -2.84 5.59
CA TYR A 71 9.48 -2.79 4.15
C TYR A 71 10.66 -1.88 3.80
N LYS A 72 11.59 -2.38 2.98
CA LYS A 72 12.70 -1.56 2.49
C LYS A 72 12.21 -0.71 1.33
N PHE A 73 11.90 0.54 1.61
CA PHE A 73 11.49 1.49 0.58
C PHE A 73 12.63 1.77 -0.41
N VAL A 74 12.28 1.78 -1.69
CA VAL A 74 13.17 2.13 -2.80
C VAL A 74 12.63 3.35 -3.52
N SER A 75 11.38 3.26 -3.97
CA SER A 75 10.63 4.38 -4.55
C SER A 75 9.12 4.11 -4.42
N LEU A 76 8.31 5.13 -4.70
CA LEU A 76 6.85 4.99 -4.69
C LEU A 76 6.38 4.05 -5.80
N GLU A 77 7.00 4.15 -6.98
CA GLU A 77 6.73 3.30 -8.15
C GLU A 77 7.04 1.85 -7.85
N LYS A 78 8.22 1.56 -7.26
CA LYS A 78 8.59 0.18 -6.91
C LYS A 78 7.69 -0.40 -5.81
N THR A 79 7.28 0.44 -4.86
CA THR A 79 6.32 0.05 -3.82
C THR A 79 4.97 -0.31 -4.43
N MET A 80 4.49 0.49 -5.39
CA MET A 80 3.23 0.26 -6.08
C MET A 80 3.27 -1.01 -6.95
N GLU A 81 4.37 -1.24 -7.68
CA GLU A 81 4.59 -2.48 -8.45
C GLU A 81 4.51 -3.72 -7.54
N ILE A 82 5.26 -3.72 -6.43
CA ILE A 82 5.25 -4.83 -5.47
C ILE A 82 3.85 -5.03 -4.86
N PHE A 83 3.14 -3.94 -4.56
CA PHE A 83 1.79 -4.01 -4.05
C PHE A 83 0.84 -4.71 -5.02
N PHE A 84 0.81 -4.29 -6.30
CA PHE A 84 -0.05 -4.92 -7.30
C PHE A 84 0.31 -6.38 -7.55
N ASN A 85 1.61 -6.72 -7.62
CA ASN A 85 2.04 -8.11 -7.76
C ASN A 85 1.54 -8.99 -6.59
N LYS A 86 1.55 -8.47 -5.36
CA LYS A 86 1.01 -9.19 -4.20
C LYS A 86 -0.51 -9.35 -4.24
N VAL A 87 -1.22 -8.35 -4.75
CA VAL A 87 -2.68 -8.46 -4.96
C VAL A 87 -2.99 -9.54 -5.98
N GLU A 88 -2.31 -9.53 -7.13
CA GLU A 88 -2.46 -10.54 -8.17
C GLU A 88 -2.12 -11.94 -7.63
N GLU A 89 -0.98 -12.09 -6.94
CA GLU A 89 -0.58 -13.35 -6.30
C GLU A 89 -1.65 -13.86 -5.32
N PHE A 90 -2.17 -12.99 -4.46
CA PHE A 90 -3.21 -13.35 -3.50
C PHE A 90 -4.49 -13.78 -4.20
N GLU A 91 -4.96 -13.00 -5.17
CA GLU A 91 -6.16 -13.28 -5.93
C GLU A 91 -6.04 -14.60 -6.72
N ASN A 92 -4.89 -14.88 -7.33
CA ASN A 92 -4.67 -16.13 -8.07
C ASN A 92 -4.73 -17.34 -7.14
N ASN A 93 -4.13 -17.26 -5.95
CA ASN A 93 -4.18 -18.33 -4.95
C ASN A 93 -5.58 -18.58 -4.36
N LEU A 94 -6.54 -17.66 -4.51
CA LEU A 94 -7.95 -17.91 -4.15
C LEU A 94 -8.67 -18.79 -5.16
N ASN A 95 -8.27 -18.74 -6.44
CA ASN A 95 -8.92 -19.50 -7.52
C ASN A 95 -8.49 -20.97 -7.56
N ASP A 96 -7.37 -21.31 -6.92
CA ASP A 96 -6.83 -22.67 -6.85
C ASP A 96 -7.43 -23.50 -5.70
N LYS A 97 -8.49 -23.01 -5.04
CA LYS A 97 -9.21 -23.67 -3.94
C LYS A 97 -10.68 -23.84 -4.27
#